data_AF-A0A842YBN7-F1
#
_entry.id   AF-A0A842YBN7-F1
#
_cell.length_a   1.000
_cell.length_b   1.000
_cell.length_c   1.000
_cell.angle_alpha   90.00
_cell.angle_beta   90.00
_cell.angle_gamma   90.00
#
_symmetry.space_group_name_H-M   'P 1'
#
loop_
_entity.id
_entity.type
_entity.pdbx_description
1 polymer ?
#
loop_
_entity_poly.entity_id
_entity_poly.type
_entity_poly.pdbx_seq_one_letter_code
_entity_poly.pdbx_strand_id
1 'polypeptide(L)'
;MKITLKHDPEFGTLTALKGRIRSMNQFNKIPRVLAAVLALMILLSSFQATVPAQADLDPVVVLYDASHSPQFDAANEESGLKLMFDMVNASTRYIIHVHEDGELDETALNGVDILIIAGSDKSNPYSAAEYAGISEMLANGSSLFLLGDSAISEDST
;
A
#
# COMPACT_ATOMS: atom_id res chain seq x y z
N MET A 1 -20.70 -93.80 60.23
CA MET A 1 -21.30 -92.80 59.33
C MET A 1 -20.41 -91.56 59.37
N LYS A 2 -19.82 -91.17 58.21
CA LYS A 2 -18.97 -89.97 57.94
C LYS A 2 -17.70 -89.85 58.83
N ILE A 3 -16.51 -90.39 58.50
CA ILE A 3 -15.50 -89.99 57.47
C ILE A 3 -15.36 -88.45 57.39
N THR A 4 -14.24 -87.74 57.56
CA THR A 4 -12.84 -87.87 57.07
C THR A 4 -12.06 -86.71 57.77
N LEU A 5 -10.93 -86.91 58.47
CA LEU A 5 -9.52 -86.74 58.02
C LEU A 5 -9.26 -85.35 57.36
N LYS A 6 -8.21 -84.56 57.58
CA LYS A 6 -6.87 -84.72 58.18
C LYS A 6 -6.12 -83.35 58.05
N HIS A 7 -4.97 -83.24 58.72
CA HIS A 7 -3.77 -82.43 58.37
C HIS A 7 -3.68 -80.93 58.70
N ASP A 8 -2.83 -80.62 59.70
CA ASP A 8 -1.90 -79.49 59.79
C ASP A 8 -0.88 -79.46 58.62
N PRO A 9 0.07 -78.49 58.55
CA PRO A 9 -0.03 -77.03 58.48
C PRO A 9 0.74 -76.48 57.24
N GLU A 10 0.97 -75.17 57.19
CA GLU A 10 2.05 -74.45 56.45
C GLU A 10 1.73 -73.58 55.21
N PHE A 11 2.52 -72.49 55.17
CA PHE A 11 3.02 -71.71 54.03
C PHE A 11 2.09 -70.85 53.17
N GLY A 12 2.21 -69.53 53.40
CA GLY A 12 2.65 -68.55 52.41
C GLY A 12 1.88 -68.46 51.10
N THR A 13 1.14 -67.37 50.92
CA THR A 13 0.78 -66.90 49.57
C THR A 13 0.79 -65.38 49.51
N LEU A 14 1.93 -64.86 49.04
CA LEU A 14 2.06 -63.54 48.43
C LEU A 14 1.03 -63.43 47.30
N THR A 15 -0.05 -62.69 47.52
CA THR A 15 -0.95 -62.32 46.42
C THR A 15 -0.44 -61.05 45.76
N ALA A 16 -0.10 -61.22 44.50
CA ALA A 16 0.52 -60.25 43.61
C ALA A 16 -0.21 -58.91 43.56
N LEU A 17 0.57 -57.82 43.61
CA LEU A 17 0.15 -56.48 43.28
C LEU A 17 -0.42 -56.48 41.84
N LYS A 18 -1.74 -56.35 41.71
CA LYS A 18 -2.44 -56.21 40.43
C LYS A 18 -1.98 -54.89 39.80
N GLY A 19 -0.95 -54.97 38.96
CA GLY A 19 -0.50 -53.89 38.09
C GLY A 19 -1.69 -53.32 37.32
N ARG A 20 -2.02 -52.08 37.62
CA ARG A 20 -3.04 -51.30 36.94
C ARG A 20 -2.55 -51.02 35.53
N ILE A 21 -2.89 -51.88 34.57
CA ILE A 21 -2.68 -51.62 33.15
C ILE A 21 -3.53 -50.39 32.80
N ARG A 22 -2.91 -49.21 32.84
CA ARG A 22 -3.50 -47.97 32.35
C ARG A 22 -3.70 -48.14 30.85
N SER A 23 -4.96 -48.13 30.44
CA SER A 23 -5.45 -48.13 29.06
C SER A 23 -4.50 -47.41 28.09
N MET A 24 -3.91 -48.17 27.16
CA MET A 24 -3.03 -47.72 26.10
C MET A 24 -3.79 -47.19 24.85
N ASN A 25 -5.01 -46.66 25.03
CA ASN A 25 -5.83 -46.14 23.93
C ASN A 25 -5.66 -44.64 23.68
N GLN A 26 -4.86 -43.92 24.47
CA GLN A 26 -4.65 -42.48 24.29
C GLN A 26 -3.50 -42.12 23.33
N PHE A 27 -2.57 -43.04 23.05
CA PHE A 27 -1.42 -42.77 22.20
C PHE A 27 -1.71 -42.87 20.69
N ASN A 28 -2.78 -43.56 20.29
CA ASN A 28 -3.14 -43.72 18.86
C ASN A 28 -3.75 -42.46 18.22
N LYS A 29 -4.12 -41.45 19.01
CA LYS A 29 -4.70 -40.19 18.50
C LYS A 29 -3.67 -39.07 18.33
N ILE A 30 -2.56 -39.15 19.05
CA ILE A 30 -1.46 -38.17 19.01
C ILE A 30 -0.88 -37.98 17.60
N PRO A 31 -0.54 -39.04 16.83
CA PRO A 31 0.04 -38.85 15.49
C PRO A 31 -0.97 -38.23 14.51
N ARG A 32 -2.27 -38.49 14.71
CA ARG A 32 -3.34 -37.97 13.85
C ARG A 32 -3.57 -36.48 14.08
N VAL A 33 -3.49 -36.03 15.33
CA VAL A 33 -3.56 -34.62 15.70
C VAL A 33 -2.33 -33.87 15.19
N LEU A 34 -1.13 -34.45 15.35
CA LEU A 34 0.10 -33.83 14.87
C LEU A 34 0.10 -33.64 13.33
N ALA A 35 -0.37 -34.65 12.60
CA ALA A 35 -0.52 -34.57 11.15
C ALA A 35 -1.52 -33.49 10.72
N ALA A 36 -2.64 -33.34 11.44
CA ALA A 36 -3.62 -32.30 11.15
C ALA A 36 -3.06 -30.88 11.39
N VAL A 37 -2.28 -30.69 12.46
CA VAL A 37 -1.64 -29.40 12.76
C VAL A 37 -0.59 -29.05 11.70
N LEU A 38 0.24 -30.01 11.29
CA LEU A 38 1.23 -29.80 10.22
C LEU A 38 0.57 -29.47 8.89
N ALA A 39 -0.50 -30.18 8.51
CA ALA A 39 -1.26 -29.90 7.30
C ALA A 39 -1.88 -28.49 7.34
N LEU A 40 -2.41 -28.07 8.50
CA LEU A 40 -2.97 -26.74 8.67
C LEU A 40 -1.89 -25.65 8.56
N MET A 41 -0.70 -25.86 9.14
CA MET A 41 0.42 -24.92 9.01
C MET A 41 0.91 -24.81 7.57
N ILE A 42 1.00 -25.92 6.82
CA ILE A 42 1.37 -25.91 5.42
C ILE A 42 0.35 -25.14 4.59
N LEU A 43 -0.95 -25.36 4.83
CA LEU A 43 -2.03 -24.63 4.16
C LEU A 43 -1.95 -23.13 4.45
N LEU A 44 -1.78 -22.73 5.71
CA LEU A 44 -1.63 -21.33 6.10
C LEU A 44 -0.38 -20.68 5.50
N SER A 45 0.74 -21.41 5.39
CA SER A 45 1.95 -20.91 4.73
C SER A 45 1.84 -20.83 3.20
N SER A 46 0.87 -21.54 2.62
CA SER A 46 0.58 -21.51 1.18
C SER A 46 -0.38 -20.38 0.82
N PHE A 47 -1.02 -19.72 1.81
CA PHE A 47 -1.67 -18.45 1.59
C PHE A 47 -0.59 -17.39 1.37
N GLN A 48 -0.25 -17.18 0.11
CA GLN A 48 0.44 -15.99 -0.34
C GLN A 48 -0.54 -14.81 -0.19
N ALA A 49 -0.63 -14.26 1.02
CA ALA A 49 -1.18 -12.94 1.19
C ALA A 49 -0.23 -12.00 0.44
N THR A 50 -0.69 -11.47 -0.69
CA THR A 50 -0.02 -10.37 -1.36
C THR A 50 -0.12 -9.19 -0.41
N VAL A 51 0.84 -9.05 0.49
CA VAL A 51 1.01 -7.81 1.26
C VAL A 51 1.49 -6.80 0.21
N PRO A 52 0.70 -5.77 -0.14
CA PRO A 52 1.24 -4.70 -0.96
C PRO A 52 2.43 -4.13 -0.18
N ALA A 53 3.63 -4.29 -0.74
CA ALA A 53 4.86 -3.77 -0.15
C ALA A 53 4.90 -2.23 -0.19
N GLN A 54 3.97 -1.61 -0.91
CA GLN A 54 3.73 -0.19 -0.86
C GLN A 54 2.65 0.03 0.20
N ALA A 55 3.00 0.77 1.25
CA ALA A 55 2.00 1.57 1.94
C ALA A 55 1.16 2.30 0.89
N ASP A 56 -0.14 2.47 1.16
CA ASP A 56 -0.98 3.46 0.46
C ASP A 56 -0.28 4.81 0.67
N LEU A 57 0.67 5.12 -0.21
CA LEU A 57 1.25 6.44 -0.32
C LEU A 57 0.24 7.21 -1.14
N ASP A 58 -0.23 8.32 -0.58
CA ASP A 58 -1.11 9.22 -1.31
C ASP A 58 -0.46 9.53 -2.67
N PRO A 59 -1.24 9.47 -3.76
CA PRO A 59 -0.73 9.72 -5.10
C PRO A 59 -0.18 11.15 -5.17
N VAL A 60 0.95 11.33 -5.84
CA VAL A 60 1.53 12.66 -6.06
C VAL A 60 0.66 13.40 -7.08
N VAL A 61 0.06 14.51 -6.66
CA VAL A 61 -0.82 15.34 -7.48
C VAL A 61 0.00 16.38 -8.23
N VAL A 62 -0.02 16.27 -9.55
CA VAL A 62 0.62 17.21 -10.48
C VAL A 62 -0.47 18.02 -11.16
N LEU A 63 -0.43 19.34 -11.04
CA LEU A 63 -1.28 20.24 -11.80
C LEU A 63 -0.48 20.79 -12.99
N TYR A 64 -0.96 20.55 -14.20
CA TYR A 64 -0.47 21.17 -15.42
C TYR A 64 -1.38 22.32 -15.80
N ASP A 65 -0.87 23.53 -15.78
CA ASP A 65 -1.60 24.70 -16.20
C ASP A 65 -1.53 24.88 -17.73
N ALA A 66 -2.68 24.71 -18.38
CA ALA A 66 -2.88 24.99 -19.79
C ALA A 66 -3.45 26.40 -20.04
N SER A 67 -3.98 27.07 -19.00
CA SER A 67 -4.59 28.41 -19.13
C SER A 67 -3.57 29.47 -19.54
N HIS A 68 -2.29 29.35 -19.13
CA HIS A 68 -1.23 30.25 -19.56
C HIS A 68 -0.61 29.91 -20.92
N SER A 69 -1.28 29.07 -21.72
CA SER A 69 -0.84 28.69 -23.08
C SER A 69 0.62 28.21 -23.13
N PRO A 70 0.97 27.16 -22.37
CA PRO A 70 2.31 26.60 -22.39
C PRO A 70 2.71 26.11 -23.79
N GLN A 71 4.02 26.03 -24.04
CA GLN A 71 4.58 25.65 -25.34
C GLN A 71 4.06 24.29 -25.86
N PHE A 72 3.68 23.40 -24.96
CA PHE A 72 3.16 22.08 -25.30
C PHE A 72 1.67 22.01 -24.97
N ASP A 73 0.85 21.75 -25.97
CA ASP A 73 -0.60 21.59 -25.76
C ASP A 73 -0.88 20.24 -25.06
N ALA A 74 -1.48 20.32 -23.86
CA ALA A 74 -1.85 19.16 -23.05
C ALA A 74 -2.94 18.29 -23.67
N ALA A 75 -3.77 18.85 -24.55
CA ALA A 75 -4.86 18.13 -25.22
C ALA A 75 -4.44 17.56 -26.59
N ASN A 76 -3.28 17.94 -27.10
CA ASN A 76 -2.83 17.55 -28.43
C ASN A 76 -2.15 16.17 -28.43
N GLU A 77 -2.83 15.17 -28.99
CA GLU A 77 -2.31 13.81 -29.14
C GLU A 77 -1.10 13.73 -30.10
N GLU A 78 -1.05 14.59 -31.11
CA GLU A 78 0.04 14.64 -32.10
C GLU A 78 1.33 15.20 -31.49
N SER A 79 1.21 16.11 -30.51
CA SER A 79 2.34 16.64 -29.73
C SER A 79 2.89 15.64 -28.70
N GLY A 80 2.21 14.51 -28.48
CA GLY A 80 2.64 13.42 -27.59
C GLY A 80 2.44 13.66 -26.09
N LEU A 81 2.19 14.91 -25.66
CA LEU A 81 2.03 15.25 -24.25
C LEU A 81 0.78 14.62 -23.62
N LYS A 82 -0.36 14.66 -24.33
CA LYS A 82 -1.59 14.00 -23.89
C LYS A 82 -1.38 12.50 -23.66
N LEU A 83 -0.70 11.82 -24.58
CA LEU A 83 -0.40 10.40 -24.46
C LEU A 83 0.48 10.11 -23.24
N MET A 84 1.48 10.96 -22.97
CA MET A 84 2.30 10.82 -21.76
C MET A 84 1.49 11.03 -20.49
N PHE A 85 0.60 12.03 -20.45
CA PHE A 85 -0.27 12.26 -19.29
C PHE A 85 -1.23 11.10 -19.06
N ASP A 86 -1.85 10.58 -20.11
CA ASP A 86 -2.72 9.41 -20.04
C ASP A 86 -1.96 8.17 -19.52
N MET A 87 -0.72 7.96 -19.97
CA MET A 87 0.13 6.87 -19.48
C MET A 87 0.55 7.04 -18.01
N VAL A 88 0.84 8.25 -17.57
CA VAL A 88 1.20 8.54 -16.17
C VAL A 88 -0.02 8.38 -15.26
N ASN A 89 -1.18 8.85 -15.69
CA ASN A 89 -2.45 8.68 -14.97
C ASN A 89 -2.92 7.22 -14.92
N ALA A 90 -2.53 6.39 -15.90
CA ALA A 90 -2.73 4.95 -15.84
C ALA A 90 -1.78 4.26 -14.84
N SER A 91 -0.72 4.93 -14.38
CA SER A 91 0.15 4.45 -13.29
C SER A 91 -0.45 4.76 -11.92
N THR A 92 -0.04 4.04 -10.88
CA THR A 92 -0.65 4.16 -9.54
C THR A 92 -0.04 5.20 -8.62
N ARG A 93 0.97 5.98 -9.06
CA ARG A 93 1.75 6.86 -8.16
C ARG A 93 1.58 8.35 -8.40
N TYR A 94 1.09 8.74 -9.57
CA TYR A 94 0.99 10.12 -9.98
C TYR A 94 -0.40 10.36 -10.56
N ILE A 95 -0.98 11.51 -10.25
CA ILE A 95 -2.20 11.99 -10.86
C ILE A 95 -1.88 13.36 -11.45
N ILE A 96 -1.97 13.45 -12.77
CA ILE A 96 -1.83 14.68 -13.55
C ILE A 96 -3.24 15.22 -13.83
N HIS A 97 -3.51 16.41 -13.32
CA HIS A 97 -4.67 17.22 -13.65
C HIS A 97 -4.26 18.32 -14.63
N VAL A 98 -5.06 18.53 -15.67
CA VAL A 98 -4.88 19.64 -16.61
C VAL A 98 -5.88 20.73 -16.23
N HIS A 99 -5.36 21.93 -15.95
CA HIS A 99 -6.16 23.12 -15.66
C HIS A 99 -6.26 23.96 -16.93
N GLU A 100 -7.42 23.93 -17.57
CA GLU A 100 -7.62 24.58 -18.89
C GLU A 100 -8.14 26.01 -18.78
N ASP A 101 -8.97 26.30 -17.78
CA ASP A 101 -9.66 27.58 -17.64
C ASP A 101 -9.76 28.01 -16.17
N GLY A 102 -9.61 29.33 -15.92
CA GLY A 102 -9.77 29.96 -14.61
C GLY A 102 -8.45 30.32 -13.93
N GLU A 103 -8.51 31.13 -12.88
CA GLU A 103 -7.33 31.54 -12.11
C GLU A 103 -6.79 30.40 -11.23
N LEU A 104 -5.48 30.30 -11.10
CA LEU A 104 -4.81 29.39 -10.15
C LEU A 104 -4.82 29.95 -8.72
N ASP A 105 -6.01 30.04 -8.14
CA ASP A 105 -6.21 30.51 -6.77
C ASP A 105 -5.88 29.43 -5.71
N GLU A 106 -6.00 29.79 -4.42
CA GLU A 106 -5.78 28.87 -3.29
C GLU A 106 -6.67 27.62 -3.36
N THR A 107 -7.85 27.73 -3.99
CA THR A 107 -8.79 26.61 -4.14
C THR A 107 -8.31 25.65 -5.21
N ALA A 108 -7.87 26.17 -6.36
CA ALA A 108 -7.36 25.37 -7.47
C ALA A 108 -6.04 24.67 -7.14
N LEU A 109 -5.19 25.31 -6.33
CA LEU A 109 -3.88 24.80 -5.94
C LEU A 109 -3.91 23.93 -4.67
N ASN A 110 -5.08 23.74 -4.06
CA ASN A 110 -5.22 22.95 -2.85
C ASN A 110 -4.87 21.47 -3.10
N GLY A 111 -3.94 20.93 -2.32
CA GLY A 111 -3.51 19.53 -2.44
C GLY A 111 -2.66 19.23 -3.66
N VAL A 112 -2.16 20.25 -4.37
CA VAL A 112 -1.21 20.09 -5.47
C VAL A 112 0.21 19.95 -4.91
N ASP A 113 0.87 18.85 -5.23
CA ASP A 113 2.27 18.62 -4.86
C ASP A 113 3.24 19.27 -5.85
N ILE A 114 2.87 19.30 -7.13
CA ILE A 114 3.71 19.81 -8.21
C ILE A 114 2.86 20.66 -9.16
N LEU A 115 3.21 21.94 -9.34
CA LEU A 115 2.62 22.80 -10.36
C LEU A 115 3.58 22.92 -11.55
N ILE A 116 3.07 22.68 -12.77
CA ILE A 116 3.76 22.94 -14.04
C ILE A 116 3.00 24.08 -14.72
N ILE A 117 3.66 25.21 -14.94
CA ILE A 117 3.04 26.43 -15.47
C ILE A 117 3.95 27.13 -16.46
N ALA A 118 3.39 27.77 -17.48
CA ALA A 118 4.14 28.64 -18.38
C ALA A 118 4.58 29.92 -17.66
N GLY A 119 5.83 30.35 -17.82
CA GLY A 119 6.33 31.57 -17.19
C GLY A 119 5.51 32.80 -17.59
N SER A 120 5.22 33.67 -16.62
CA SER A 120 4.49 34.92 -16.88
C SER A 120 5.25 35.82 -17.84
N ASP A 121 4.60 36.27 -18.92
CA ASP A 121 5.17 37.24 -19.85
C ASP A 121 4.34 38.55 -19.89
N LYS A 122 4.78 39.52 -20.70
CA LYS A 122 4.10 40.83 -20.82
C LYS A 122 2.69 40.70 -21.43
N SER A 123 2.42 39.62 -22.16
CA SER A 123 1.13 39.35 -22.82
C SER A 123 0.14 38.61 -21.92
N ASN A 124 0.65 37.81 -20.99
CA ASN A 124 -0.14 37.02 -20.04
C ASN A 124 0.53 37.00 -18.64
N PRO A 125 0.45 38.11 -17.89
CA PRO A 125 1.01 38.17 -16.55
C PRO A 125 0.12 37.44 -15.54
N TYR A 126 0.73 36.83 -14.52
CA TYR A 126 -0.05 36.26 -13.42
C TYR A 126 -0.82 37.35 -12.67
N SER A 127 -2.05 37.02 -12.30
CA SER A 127 -2.90 37.82 -11.43
C SER A 127 -2.38 37.82 -9.99
N ALA A 128 -2.89 38.76 -9.18
CA ALA A 128 -2.56 38.81 -7.76
C ALA A 128 -3.03 37.56 -6.98
N ALA A 129 -4.15 36.97 -7.40
CA ALA A 129 -4.68 35.74 -6.81
C ALA A 129 -3.75 34.55 -7.11
N GLU A 130 -3.24 34.46 -8.33
CA GLU A 130 -2.31 33.41 -8.73
C GLU A 130 -0.97 33.54 -8.03
N TYR A 131 -0.42 34.75 -7.91
CA TYR A 131 0.78 34.96 -7.10
C TYR A 131 0.59 34.53 -5.64
N ALA A 132 -0.57 34.84 -5.04
CA ALA A 132 -0.89 34.44 -3.68
C ALA A 132 -0.98 32.91 -3.56
N GLY A 133 -1.75 32.27 -4.44
CA GLY A 133 -1.93 30.81 -4.46
C GLY A 133 -0.61 30.07 -4.69
N ILE A 134 0.20 30.48 -5.68
CA ILE A 134 1.51 29.86 -5.95
C ILE A 134 2.46 30.06 -4.76
N SER A 135 2.45 31.25 -4.15
CA SER A 135 3.29 31.51 -2.96
C SER A 135 2.88 30.63 -1.78
N GLU A 136 1.59 30.42 -1.55
CA GLU A 136 1.09 29.54 -0.48
C GLU A 136 1.47 28.08 -0.78
N MET A 137 1.26 27.63 -2.01
CA MET A 137 1.64 26.29 -2.47
C MET A 137 3.12 26.00 -2.20
N LEU A 138 4.01 26.94 -2.55
CA LEU A 138 5.45 26.86 -2.26
C LEU A 138 5.76 26.87 -0.76
N ALA A 139 5.06 27.71 0.02
CA ALA A 139 5.23 27.77 1.47
C ALA A 139 4.85 26.45 2.16
N ASN A 140 3.90 25.72 1.59
CA ASN A 140 3.46 24.40 2.05
C ASN A 140 4.40 23.25 1.62
N GLY A 141 5.45 23.54 0.87
CA GLY A 141 6.48 22.57 0.48
C GLY A 141 6.26 21.91 -0.89
N SER A 142 5.26 22.36 -1.65
CA SER A 142 5.04 21.89 -3.02
C SER A 142 6.16 22.38 -3.95
N SER A 143 6.28 21.71 -5.09
CA SER A 143 7.26 22.04 -6.14
C SER A 143 6.62 22.83 -7.27
N LEU A 144 7.40 23.72 -7.88
CA LEU A 144 6.98 24.55 -9.00
C LEU A 144 7.95 24.38 -10.17
N PHE A 145 7.41 24.03 -11.34
CA PHE A 145 8.12 23.95 -12.61
C PHE A 145 7.61 25.05 -13.53
N LEU A 146 8.46 26.05 -13.77
CA LEU A 146 8.19 27.07 -14.79
C LEU A 146 8.69 26.59 -16.15
N LEU A 147 7.79 26.58 -17.14
CA LEU A 147 8.10 26.43 -18.54
C LEU A 147 8.38 27.82 -19.11
N GLY A 148 9.65 28.18 -19.26
CA GLY A 148 10.03 29.46 -19.82
C GLY A 148 9.94 29.49 -21.35
N ASP A 149 9.52 30.62 -21.92
CA ASP A 149 9.99 31.02 -23.23
C ASP A 149 11.39 31.62 -23.07
N SER A 150 12.39 31.04 -23.73
CA SER A 150 13.75 31.59 -23.74
C SER A 150 13.89 32.78 -24.70
N ALA A 151 12.80 33.27 -25.28
CA ALA A 151 12.80 34.31 -26.29
C ALA A 151 11.82 35.44 -25.99
N ILE A 152 12.15 36.35 -25.07
CA ILE A 152 11.99 37.82 -25.22
C ILE A 152 12.67 38.51 -24.01
N SER A 153 13.43 39.56 -24.32
CA SER A 153 14.49 40.17 -23.51
C SER A 153 14.15 40.43 -22.05
N GLU A 154 14.95 39.90 -21.13
CA GLU A 154 15.26 40.62 -19.90
C GLU A 154 15.74 42.01 -20.32
N ASP A 155 14.94 43.03 -19.99
CA ASP A 155 15.28 44.43 -20.21
C ASP A 155 16.66 44.67 -19.55
N SER A 156 17.71 44.66 -20.38
CA SER A 156 19.04 45.12 -20.01
C SER A 156 18.97 46.64 -19.89
N THR A 157 18.58 47.12 -18.71
CA THR A 157 18.76 48.52 -18.29
C THR A 157 19.84 48.62 -17.23
#